data_AF-A0A651GM45-F1
#
_entry.id   AF-A0A651GM45-F1
#
_cell.length_a   1.000
_cell.length_b   1.000
_cell.length_c   1.000
_cell.angle_alpha   90.00
_cell.angle_beta   90.00
_cell.angle_gamma   90.00
#
_symmetry.space_group_name_H-M   'P 1'
#
loop_
_entity.id
_entity.type
_entity.pdbx_description
1 polymer ?
#
loop_
_entity_poly.entity_id
_entity_poly.type
_entity_poly.pdbx_seq_one_letter_code
_entity_poly.pdbx_strand_id
1 'polypeptide(L)'
;MIGAATAALILAGCIAPAREAPASAAATSGPIFGTQSACGVQIEAFAQLLRRDLANGMVAQRVHDAAMEDLTAVNRACAAGAEAQAFSALRATKNRYGYPS
;
A
#
# COMPACT_ATOMS: atom_id res chain seq x y z
N MET A 1 -61.04 26.83 12.38
CA MET A 1 -60.48 27.77 11.39
C MET A 1 -59.00 27.94 11.68
N ILE A 2 -58.17 27.61 10.67
CA ILE A 2 -56.80 28.04 10.38
C ILE A 2 -55.68 27.75 11.41
N GLY A 3 -54.65 27.03 10.93
CA GLY A 3 -53.33 26.96 11.54
C GLY A 3 -52.40 26.00 10.79
N ALA A 4 -51.87 26.46 9.65
CA ALA A 4 -50.91 25.74 8.81
C ALA A 4 -49.45 26.07 9.18
N ALA A 5 -48.52 25.22 8.70
CA ALA A 5 -47.04 25.33 8.70
C ALA A 5 -46.36 24.91 10.02
N THR A 6 -45.22 24.21 10.09
CA THR A 6 -44.06 24.20 9.18
C THR A 6 -43.12 23.01 9.50
N ALA A 7 -42.41 22.52 8.49
CA ALA A 7 -41.03 21.98 8.47
C ALA A 7 -40.59 20.83 9.43
N ALA A 8 -40.19 19.71 8.82
CA ALA A 8 -38.81 19.19 8.92
C ALA A 8 -38.60 18.04 7.90
N LEU A 9 -37.95 18.35 6.77
CA LEU A 9 -37.25 17.33 5.98
C LEU A 9 -36.04 16.87 6.82
N ILE A 10 -36.07 15.66 7.36
CA ILE A 10 -34.88 15.03 7.92
C ILE A 10 -34.30 14.11 6.85
N LEU A 11 -33.29 14.63 6.16
CA LEU A 11 -32.41 13.86 5.30
C LEU A 11 -31.64 12.86 6.18
N ALA A 12 -32.08 11.61 6.21
CA ALA A 12 -31.35 10.51 6.82
C ALA A 12 -30.07 10.26 6.00
N GLY A 13 -28.96 10.87 6.40
CA GLY A 13 -27.64 10.53 5.90
C GLY A 13 -27.31 9.10 6.33
N CYS A 14 -27.26 8.17 5.38
CA CYS A 14 -26.69 6.84 5.59
C CYS A 14 -25.21 7.00 5.97
N ILE A 15 -24.92 6.87 7.25
CA ILE A 15 -23.57 6.66 7.77
C ILE A 15 -23.20 5.25 7.35
N ALA A 16 -22.40 5.11 6.30
CA ALA A 16 -21.83 3.81 5.93
C ALA A 16 -20.83 3.41 7.02
N PRO A 17 -20.99 2.25 7.70
CA PRO A 17 -19.93 1.73 8.55
C PRO A 17 -18.71 1.41 7.68
N ALA A 18 -17.52 1.64 8.23
CA ALA A 18 -16.25 1.36 7.58
C ALA A 18 -16.24 -0.08 7.03
N ARG A 19 -15.95 -0.22 5.74
CA ARG A 19 -15.62 -1.51 5.13
C ARG A 19 -14.33 -2.00 5.78
N GLU A 20 -14.43 -2.90 6.75
CA GLU A 20 -13.31 -3.76 7.10
C GLU A 20 -13.01 -4.64 5.88
N ALA A 21 -11.89 -4.37 5.24
CA ALA A 21 -11.38 -5.23 4.19
C ALA A 21 -11.04 -6.60 4.80
N PRO A 22 -11.37 -7.72 4.13
CA PRO A 22 -11.03 -9.04 4.64
C PRO A 22 -9.51 -9.18 4.71
N ALA A 23 -9.00 -9.40 5.92
CA ALA A 23 -7.62 -9.78 6.17
C ALA A 23 -7.42 -11.24 5.74
N SER A 24 -7.17 -11.47 4.45
CA SER A 24 -6.53 -12.70 3.99
C SER A 24 -5.03 -12.47 3.92
N ALA A 25 -4.38 -12.44 5.07
CA ALA A 25 -2.93 -12.49 5.16
C ALA A 25 -2.49 -13.96 5.16
N ALA A 26 -2.38 -14.56 3.98
CA ALA A 26 -1.40 -15.63 3.84
C ALA A 26 -0.04 -14.98 4.09
N ALA A 27 0.61 -15.35 5.19
CA ALA A 27 1.91 -14.79 5.57
C ALA A 27 2.98 -15.29 4.61
N THR A 28 3.10 -14.64 3.44
CA THR A 28 4.26 -14.78 2.57
C THR A 28 5.47 -14.27 3.33
N SER A 29 6.39 -15.18 3.64
CA SER A 29 7.65 -14.86 4.31
C SER A 29 8.55 -14.08 3.34
N GLY A 30 9.11 -12.97 3.79
CA GLY A 30 9.97 -12.09 2.99
C GLY A 30 10.67 -11.06 3.88
N PRO A 31 11.70 -10.36 3.37
CA PRO A 31 12.38 -9.34 4.15
C PRO A 31 11.41 -8.23 4.57
N ILE A 32 11.56 -7.80 5.83
CA ILE A 32 10.83 -6.68 6.40
C ILE A 32 11.74 -5.45 6.31
N PHE A 33 11.22 -4.36 5.78
CA PHE A 33 11.96 -3.12 5.61
C PHE A 33 11.64 -2.16 6.78
N GLY A 34 12.67 -1.44 7.24
CA GLY A 34 12.51 -0.51 8.36
C GLY A 34 11.64 0.69 7.99
N THR A 35 10.69 1.05 8.84
CA THR A 35 9.73 2.14 8.58
C THR A 35 10.06 3.45 9.32
N GLN A 36 11.29 3.60 9.82
CA GLN A 36 11.72 4.77 10.61
C GLN A 36 11.93 6.04 9.75
N SER A 37 12.00 5.89 8.43
CA SER A 37 12.16 6.99 7.46
C SER A 37 11.02 7.02 6.45
N ALA A 38 10.85 8.15 5.75
CA ALA A 38 9.78 8.30 4.76
C ALA A 38 9.98 7.34 3.59
N CYS A 39 11.22 7.13 3.13
CA CYS A 39 11.51 6.13 2.12
C CYS A 39 11.24 4.71 2.63
N GLY A 40 11.54 4.43 3.90
CA GLY A 40 11.32 3.12 4.52
C GLY A 40 9.85 2.70 4.53
N VAL A 41 8.96 3.63 4.90
CA VAL A 41 7.51 3.42 4.85
C VAL A 41 7.02 3.05 3.44
N GLN A 42 7.51 3.74 2.40
CA GLN A 42 7.09 3.48 1.02
C GLN A 42 7.64 2.15 0.49
N ILE A 43 8.87 1.78 0.87
CA ILE A 43 9.48 0.50 0.52
C ILE A 43 8.67 -0.64 1.15
N GLU A 44 8.37 -0.57 2.46
CA GLU A 44 7.58 -1.59 3.14
C GLU A 44 6.16 -1.68 2.56
N ALA A 45 5.52 -0.55 2.24
CA ALA A 45 4.22 -0.54 1.59
C ALA A 45 4.23 -1.29 0.25
N PHE A 46 5.30 -1.13 -0.55
CA PHE A 46 5.43 -1.86 -1.80
C PHE A 46 5.75 -3.35 -1.59
N ALA A 47 6.54 -3.69 -0.57
CA ALA A 47 6.81 -5.08 -0.19
C ALA A 47 5.53 -5.82 0.26
N GLN A 48 4.65 -5.14 0.99
CA GLN A 48 3.33 -5.68 1.38
C GLN A 48 2.43 -5.88 0.16
N LEU A 49 2.45 -4.94 -0.79
CA LEU A 49 1.74 -5.07 -2.07
C LEU A 49 2.19 -6.32 -2.84
N LEU A 50 3.51 -6.50 -3.02
CA LEU A 50 4.08 -7.67 -3.69
C LEU A 50 3.68 -8.98 -3.01
N ARG A 51 3.77 -9.06 -1.67
CA ARG A 51 3.37 -10.25 -0.91
C ARG A 51 1.91 -10.60 -1.09
N ARG A 52 1.03 -9.60 -1.05
CA ARG A 52 -0.41 -9.77 -1.28
C ARG A 52 -0.68 -10.25 -2.70
N ASP A 53 0.02 -9.71 -3.68
CA ASP A 53 -0.16 -10.08 -5.08
C ASP A 53 0.35 -11.50 -5.36
N LEU A 54 1.45 -11.90 -4.73
CA LEU A 54 1.91 -13.29 -4.74
C LEU A 54 0.88 -14.23 -4.08
N ALA A 55 0.40 -13.88 -2.88
CA ALA A 55 -0.60 -14.67 -2.15
C ALA A 55 -1.90 -14.86 -2.93
N ASN A 56 -2.29 -13.87 -3.73
CA ASN A 56 -3.49 -13.91 -4.57
C ASN A 56 -3.23 -14.47 -5.98
N GLY A 57 -2.01 -14.91 -6.30
CA GLY A 57 -1.64 -15.44 -7.62
C GLY A 57 -1.59 -14.39 -8.74
N MET A 58 -1.59 -13.10 -8.41
CA MET A 58 -1.44 -12.00 -9.37
C MET A 58 0.01 -11.81 -9.84
N VAL A 59 0.97 -12.28 -9.05
CA VAL A 59 2.40 -12.29 -9.36
C VAL A 59 2.96 -13.70 -9.19
N ALA A 60 3.81 -14.12 -10.13
CA ALA A 60 4.55 -15.38 -10.00
C ALA A 60 5.66 -15.26 -8.94
N GLN A 61 5.93 -16.35 -8.20
CA GLN A 61 6.99 -16.41 -7.18
C GLN A 61 8.32 -15.80 -7.65
N ARG A 62 8.79 -16.18 -8.86
CA ARG A 62 10.04 -15.66 -9.44
C ARG A 62 10.07 -14.13 -9.61
N VAL A 63 8.91 -13.52 -9.88
CA VAL A 63 8.78 -12.07 -10.10
C VAL A 63 8.72 -11.37 -8.75
N HIS A 64 7.99 -11.93 -7.78
CA HIS A 64 8.00 -11.46 -6.40
C HIS A 64 9.43 -11.44 -5.84
N ASP A 65 10.16 -12.55 -5.96
CA ASP A 65 11.49 -12.68 -5.37
C ASP A 65 12.49 -11.70 -5.98
N ALA A 66 12.47 -11.53 -7.31
CA ALA A 66 13.29 -10.54 -8.01
C ALA A 66 12.95 -9.10 -7.56
N ALA A 67 11.67 -8.78 -7.39
CA ALA A 67 11.25 -7.47 -6.92
C ALA A 67 11.67 -7.20 -5.46
N MET A 68 11.62 -8.21 -4.59
CA MET A 68 12.08 -8.10 -3.20
C MET A 68 13.61 -7.96 -3.09
N GLU A 69 14.36 -8.58 -4.00
CA GLU A 69 15.81 -8.38 -4.12
C GLU A 69 16.14 -6.93 -4.52
N ASP A 70 15.45 -6.40 -5.55
CA ASP A 70 15.60 -5.01 -5.96
C ASP A 70 15.27 -4.04 -4.81
N LEU A 71 14.20 -4.32 -4.04
CA LEU A 71 13.85 -3.50 -2.87
C LEU A 71 14.93 -3.52 -1.77
N THR A 72 15.71 -4.60 -1.66
CA THR A 72 16.84 -4.65 -0.72
C THR A 72 17.94 -3.66 -1.10
N ALA A 73 18.19 -3.43 -2.39
CA ALA A 73 19.11 -2.38 -2.83
C ALA A 73 18.55 -0.97 -2.55
N VAL A 74 17.25 -0.77 -2.80
CA VAL A 74 16.57 0.50 -2.49
C VAL A 74 16.61 0.81 -0.99
N ASN A 75 16.33 -0.19 -0.14
CA ASN A 75 16.37 -0.05 1.30
C ASN A 75 17.77 0.26 1.83
N ARG A 76 18.83 -0.28 1.22
CA ARG A 76 20.21 0.09 1.58
C ARG A 76 20.49 1.57 1.34
N ALA A 77 20.05 2.13 0.21
CA ALA A 77 20.19 3.57 -0.04
C ALA A 77 19.36 4.41 0.96
N CYS A 78 18.14 3.96 1.26
CA CYS A 78 17.28 4.60 2.25
C CYS A 78 17.89 4.60 3.66
N ALA A 79 18.41 3.46 4.12
CA ALA A 79 19.06 3.31 5.42
C ALA A 79 20.38 4.11 5.53
N ALA A 80 21.03 4.39 4.40
CA ALA A 80 22.20 5.28 4.34
C ALA A 80 21.84 6.78 4.36
N GLY A 81 20.56 7.15 4.48
CA GLY A 81 20.09 8.53 4.47
C GLY A 81 19.95 9.15 3.07
N ALA A 82 20.17 8.38 2.00
CA ALA A 82 20.04 8.84 0.62
C ALA A 82 18.57 8.76 0.14
N GLU A 83 17.65 9.46 0.82
CA GLU A 83 16.20 9.33 0.60
C GLU A 83 15.76 9.64 -0.83
N ALA A 84 16.25 10.73 -1.43
CA ALA A 84 15.87 11.12 -2.79
C ALA A 84 16.26 10.05 -3.82
N GLN A 85 17.44 9.46 -3.67
CA GLN A 85 17.90 8.34 -4.50
C GLN A 85 17.02 7.10 -4.27
N ALA A 86 16.69 6.79 -3.00
CA ALA A 86 15.82 5.67 -2.66
C ALA A 86 14.43 5.83 -3.28
N PHE A 87 13.82 7.02 -3.25
CA PHE A 87 12.53 7.26 -3.91
C PHE A 87 12.60 7.12 -5.42
N SER A 88 13.64 7.66 -6.05
CA SER A 88 13.85 7.51 -7.49
C SER A 88 14.00 6.04 -7.88
N ALA A 89 14.83 5.31 -7.14
CA ALA A 89 15.03 3.88 -7.34
C ALA A 89 13.74 3.08 -7.09
N LEU A 90 12.97 3.38 -6.03
CA LEU A 90 11.69 2.73 -5.75
C LEU A 90 10.71 2.91 -6.91
N ARG A 91 10.58 4.13 -7.47
CA ARG A 91 9.71 4.38 -8.64
C ARG A 91 10.17 3.58 -9.86
N ALA A 92 11.49 3.52 -10.10
CA ALA A 92 12.05 2.72 -11.19
C ALA A 92 11.77 1.23 -11.00
N THR A 93 11.89 0.71 -9.77
CA THR A 93 11.55 -0.68 -9.42
C THR A 93 10.06 -0.94 -9.68
N LYS A 94 9.15 -0.08 -9.18
CA LYS A 94 7.70 -0.21 -9.42
C LYS A 94 7.40 -0.30 -10.92
N ASN A 95 7.95 0.62 -11.72
CA ASN A 95 7.76 0.64 -13.17
C ASN A 95 8.29 -0.62 -13.86
N ARG A 96 9.45 -1.15 -13.43
CA ARG A 96 10.03 -2.39 -13.99
C ARG A 96 9.12 -3.60 -13.83
N TYR A 97 8.38 -3.67 -12.72
CA TYR A 97 7.46 -4.76 -12.42
C TYR A 97 5.99 -4.44 -12.78
N GLY A 98 5.73 -3.34 -13.47
CA GLY A 98 4.38 -2.98 -13.95
C GLY A 98 3.46 -2.35 -12.91
N TYR A 99 4.02 -1.85 -11.81
CA TYR A 99 3.28 -1.17 -10.75
C TYR A 99 3.26 0.35 -10.96
N PRO A 100 2.12 1.03 -10.70
CA PRO A 100 2.02 2.48 -10.84
C PRO A 100 2.87 3.20 -9.79
N SER A 101 3.70 4.17 -10.20
CA SER A 101 4.64 4.90 -9.36
C SER A 101 4.00 5.98 -8.52
#